data_AF-Q7P5Q4-F1
#
_entry.id   AF-Q7P5Q4-F1
#
_cell.length_a   1.000
_cell.length_b   1.000
_cell.length_c   1.000
_cell.angle_alpha   90.00
_cell.angle_beta   90.00
_cell.angle_gamma   90.00
#
_symmetry.space_group_name_H-M   'P 1'
#
loop_
_entity.id
_entity.type
_entity.pdbx_description
1 polymer ?
#
loop_
_entity_poly.entity_id
_entity_poly.type
_entity_poly.pdbx_seq_one_letter_code
_entity_poly.pdbx_strand_id
1 'polypeptide(L)'
;MKVLIVGSGGREHAIAWKISQNSKVEKIYAAPGNAYNKVIKNCENINLKTSDDILNFALKEKVDLTIVGSEELLVDGIVDKFQKNNLTIFGSNKEAAMLEGSKAFAKDFMKKYGVKTAKYQSFTDKEKAIKYLDEMSYPVVIKASGLAAGKGVVIAQNRKEAENTLNDMMTNKVFAAAGDTVVIEEFLDGVEISVLSITDSEVILPFISAKDHKKISEKETGLNTGGMGVIAPNPYYTKTIEKKFIQNILNPTLKGIKAEKMNFAGIIFFGLMVANGEVYLLEYNMRMGDPETQAVLPLMKSDFLDVIYSALNKDLKNIKIDWKDKSTCCVVMAAGGYPVKYEKGNLINGLEKFDSNKSDTKIFFAGVKGENDKFYTNGGRVLNVVSIQDNLEKAIESAYKNVKEISFKDNYYRKDIGTLYVPIKY
;
A
#
# COMPACT_ATOMS: atom_id res chain seq x y z
N MET A 1 -7.39 -2.04 -26.24
CA MET A 1 -7.09 -0.86 -25.39
C MET A 1 -5.64 -0.85 -24.90
N LYS A 2 -5.07 0.34 -24.78
CA LYS A 2 -3.74 0.65 -24.23
C LYS A 2 -3.85 1.18 -22.80
N VAL A 3 -3.20 0.53 -21.85
CA VAL A 3 -3.19 0.95 -20.44
C VAL A 3 -1.79 1.41 -20.04
N LEU A 4 -1.68 2.52 -19.32
CA LEU A 4 -0.44 3.01 -18.72
C LEU A 4 -0.50 2.84 -17.20
N ILE A 5 0.49 2.17 -16.61
CA ILE A 5 0.64 2.01 -15.16
C ILE A 5 1.83 2.84 -14.71
N VAL A 6 1.60 3.72 -13.73
CA VAL A 6 2.63 4.61 -13.19
C VAL A 6 3.15 4.05 -11.87
N GLY A 7 4.41 3.61 -11.89
CA GLY A 7 5.16 3.04 -10.78
C GLY A 7 6.05 1.88 -11.24
N SER A 8 6.76 1.28 -10.29
CA SER A 8 7.80 0.28 -10.55
C SER A 8 7.97 -0.73 -9.42
N GLY A 9 6.98 -0.92 -8.57
CA GLY A 9 7.00 -1.82 -7.42
C GLY A 9 6.34 -3.18 -7.69
N GLY A 10 6.17 -3.98 -6.64
CA GLY A 10 5.45 -5.23 -6.72
C GLY A 10 3.96 -5.02 -6.90
N ARG A 11 3.43 -3.94 -6.32
CA ARG A 11 2.05 -3.50 -6.50
C ARG A 11 1.72 -3.22 -7.96
N GLU A 12 2.53 -2.44 -8.66
CA GLU A 12 2.27 -2.14 -10.08
C GLU A 12 2.40 -3.38 -10.96
N HIS A 13 3.28 -4.32 -10.61
CA HIS A 13 3.32 -5.62 -11.26
C HIS A 13 2.00 -6.38 -11.06
N ALA A 14 1.50 -6.48 -9.84
CA ALA A 14 0.25 -7.18 -9.55
C ALA A 14 -0.95 -6.53 -10.25
N ILE A 15 -0.98 -5.20 -10.34
CA ILE A 15 -1.97 -4.46 -11.14
C ILE A 15 -1.84 -4.85 -12.62
N ALA A 16 -0.63 -4.76 -13.20
CA ALA A 16 -0.36 -5.10 -14.59
C ALA A 16 -0.77 -6.54 -14.93
N TRP A 17 -0.40 -7.48 -14.07
CA TRP A 17 -0.76 -8.90 -14.19
C TRP A 17 -2.28 -9.12 -14.11
N LYS A 18 -2.98 -8.38 -13.24
CA LYS A 18 -4.41 -8.55 -13.08
C LYS A 18 -5.18 -7.99 -14.27
N ILE A 19 -4.79 -6.81 -14.78
CA ILE A 19 -5.44 -6.22 -15.96
C ILE A 19 -5.08 -6.95 -17.26
N SER A 20 -3.89 -7.57 -17.36
CA SER A 20 -3.48 -8.31 -18.57
C SER A 20 -4.33 -9.56 -18.83
N GLN A 21 -5.15 -9.98 -17.86
CA GLN A 21 -6.10 -11.08 -18.00
C GLN A 21 -7.34 -10.69 -18.81
N ASN A 22 -7.64 -9.39 -18.91
CA ASN A 22 -8.77 -8.91 -19.68
C ASN A 22 -8.39 -8.89 -21.17
N SER A 23 -9.17 -9.58 -22.01
CA SER A 23 -8.92 -9.69 -23.44
C SER A 23 -8.99 -8.37 -24.21
N LYS A 24 -9.61 -7.33 -23.64
CA LYS A 24 -9.65 -5.97 -24.21
C LYS A 24 -8.28 -5.27 -24.11
N VAL A 25 -7.40 -5.69 -23.20
CA VAL A 25 -6.09 -5.06 -22.99
C VAL A 25 -5.08 -5.57 -24.02
N GLU A 26 -4.80 -4.73 -25.01
CA GLU A 26 -3.88 -5.03 -26.10
C GLU A 26 -2.44 -4.75 -25.71
N LYS A 27 -2.22 -3.67 -24.94
CA LYS A 27 -0.89 -3.20 -24.56
C LYS A 27 -0.92 -2.57 -23.17
N ILE A 28 0.10 -2.88 -22.38
CA ILE A 28 0.37 -2.26 -21.10
C ILE A 28 1.71 -1.53 -21.23
N TYR A 29 1.74 -0.27 -20.84
CA TYR A 29 2.96 0.48 -20.62
C TYR A 29 3.16 0.63 -19.11
N ALA A 30 4.37 0.45 -18.62
CA ALA A 30 4.73 0.67 -17.22
C ALA A 30 5.81 1.75 -17.12
N ALA A 31 5.55 2.78 -16.32
CA ALA A 31 6.39 3.96 -16.20
C ALA A 31 6.88 4.18 -14.74
N PRO A 32 8.16 3.92 -14.42
CA PRO A 32 9.17 3.31 -15.27
C PRO A 32 9.05 1.79 -15.41
N GLY A 33 8.18 1.17 -14.60
CA GLY A 33 8.07 -0.28 -14.48
C GLY A 33 9.31 -0.95 -13.89
N ASN A 34 9.27 -2.27 -13.75
CA ASN A 34 10.45 -3.08 -13.43
C ASN A 34 10.36 -4.40 -14.19
N ALA A 35 11.26 -4.75 -15.10
CA ALA A 35 11.31 -6.05 -15.82
C ALA A 35 9.97 -6.76 -16.21
N TYR A 36 8.82 -6.06 -16.23
CA TYR A 36 7.48 -6.64 -16.33
C TYR A 36 7.27 -7.21 -17.72
N ASN A 37 7.82 -6.52 -18.71
CA ASN A 37 7.89 -6.92 -20.10
C ASN A 37 8.55 -8.29 -20.33
N LYS A 38 9.30 -8.83 -19.35
CA LYS A 38 9.89 -10.17 -19.42
C LYS A 38 8.92 -11.27 -18.97
N VAL A 39 7.87 -10.93 -18.23
CA VAL A 39 6.94 -11.90 -17.61
C VAL A 39 5.47 -11.65 -17.94
N ILE A 40 5.13 -10.47 -18.49
CA ILE A 40 3.82 -10.10 -19.00
C ILE A 40 3.96 -9.82 -20.50
N LYS A 41 3.36 -10.69 -21.33
CA LYS A 41 3.52 -10.73 -22.79
C LYS A 41 3.24 -9.39 -23.49
N ASN A 42 2.21 -8.66 -23.06
CA ASN A 42 1.78 -7.41 -23.67
C ASN A 42 2.24 -6.17 -22.89
N CYS A 43 3.24 -6.29 -22.00
CA CYS A 43 3.76 -5.19 -21.21
C CYS A 43 5.07 -4.63 -21.78
N GLU A 44 5.26 -3.32 -21.70
CA GLU A 44 6.49 -2.61 -22.06
C GLU A 44 6.86 -1.61 -20.97
N ASN A 45 8.12 -1.61 -20.56
CA ASN A 45 8.64 -0.62 -19.62
C ASN A 45 9.14 0.60 -20.38
N ILE A 46 8.73 1.79 -19.95
CA ILE A 46 9.11 3.07 -20.55
C ILE A 46 9.73 3.96 -19.49
N ASN A 47 10.88 4.57 -19.77
CA ASN A 47 11.59 5.37 -18.77
C ASN A 47 11.02 6.79 -18.67
N LEU A 48 9.86 6.92 -18.02
CA LEU A 48 9.22 8.21 -17.71
C LEU A 48 9.10 8.37 -16.19
N LYS A 49 9.29 9.59 -15.70
CA LYS A 49 9.32 9.87 -14.25
C LYS A 49 8.43 11.03 -13.84
N THR A 50 8.35 12.08 -14.64
CA THR A 50 7.59 13.28 -14.29
C THR A 50 6.16 13.21 -14.82
N SER A 51 5.24 13.92 -14.17
CA SER A 51 3.85 14.01 -14.67
C SER A 51 3.76 14.58 -16.08
N ASP A 52 4.68 15.48 -16.49
CA ASP A 52 4.76 16.02 -17.85
C ASP A 52 5.14 14.95 -18.88
N ASP A 53 6.19 14.18 -18.58
CA ASP A 53 6.64 13.11 -19.48
C ASP A 53 5.56 12.05 -19.67
N ILE A 54 4.90 11.65 -18.58
CA ILE A 54 3.83 10.65 -18.57
C ILE A 54 2.61 11.18 -19.35
N LEU A 55 2.22 12.45 -19.15
CA LEU A 55 1.12 13.07 -19.89
C LEU A 55 1.40 13.11 -21.40
N ASN A 56 2.57 13.62 -21.79
CA ASN A 56 2.96 13.76 -23.19
C ASN A 56 3.00 12.40 -23.89
N PHE A 57 3.50 11.38 -23.20
CA PHE A 57 3.48 10.01 -23.69
C PHE A 57 2.05 9.49 -23.87
N ALA A 58 1.18 9.67 -22.88
CA ALA A 58 -0.20 9.21 -22.94
C ALA A 58 -0.98 9.83 -24.11
N LEU A 59 -0.77 11.12 -24.38
CA LEU A 59 -1.33 11.82 -25.55
C LEU A 59 -0.79 11.25 -26.86
N LYS A 60 0.54 11.12 -26.97
CA LYS A 60 1.21 10.62 -28.18
C LYS A 60 0.80 9.20 -28.53
N GLU A 61 0.82 8.30 -27.54
CA GLU A 61 0.51 6.89 -27.74
C GLU A 61 -0.98 6.57 -27.73
N LYS A 62 -1.84 7.57 -27.46
CA LYS A 62 -3.29 7.42 -27.33
C LYS A 62 -3.64 6.36 -26.30
N VAL A 63 -3.15 6.56 -25.07
CA VAL A 63 -3.45 5.69 -23.94
C VAL A 63 -4.92 5.85 -23.55
N ASP A 64 -5.64 4.73 -23.43
CA ASP A 64 -7.07 4.71 -23.11
C ASP A 64 -7.35 4.84 -21.60
N LEU A 65 -6.43 4.37 -20.77
CA LEU A 65 -6.53 4.41 -19.31
C LEU A 65 -5.14 4.51 -18.68
N THR A 66 -4.97 5.45 -17.75
CA THR A 66 -3.79 5.51 -16.88
C THR A 66 -4.15 5.10 -15.45
N ILE A 67 -3.34 4.27 -14.79
CA ILE A 67 -3.51 3.84 -13.40
C ILE A 67 -2.28 4.29 -12.60
N VAL A 68 -2.48 5.06 -11.52
CA VAL A 68 -1.38 5.66 -10.76
C VAL A 68 -1.14 4.91 -9.45
N GLY A 69 0.07 4.37 -9.27
CA GLY A 69 0.51 3.77 -8.01
C GLY A 69 1.40 4.68 -7.15
N SER A 70 2.05 5.69 -7.75
CA SER A 70 2.96 6.61 -7.04
C SER A 70 2.20 7.64 -6.19
N GLU A 71 2.42 7.60 -4.87
CA GLU A 71 1.86 8.58 -3.92
C GLU A 71 2.35 10.01 -4.19
N GLU A 72 3.63 10.20 -4.52
CA GLU A 72 4.22 11.51 -4.81
C GLU A 72 3.51 12.19 -5.99
N LEU A 73 3.30 11.45 -7.09
CA LEU A 73 2.65 12.00 -8.29
C LEU A 73 1.16 12.31 -8.06
N LEU A 74 0.49 11.56 -7.17
CA LEU A 74 -0.89 11.84 -6.76
C LEU A 74 -0.97 13.16 -5.98
N VAL A 75 -0.08 13.36 -5.01
CA VAL A 75 0.02 14.60 -4.23
C VAL A 75 0.41 15.80 -5.11
N ASP A 76 1.22 15.58 -6.15
CA ASP A 76 1.58 16.61 -7.12
C ASP A 76 0.43 16.96 -8.09
N GLY A 77 -0.64 16.16 -8.13
CA GLY A 77 -1.84 16.41 -8.93
C GLY A 77 -1.76 15.89 -10.35
N ILE A 78 -1.13 14.73 -10.57
CA ILE A 78 -1.11 14.07 -11.89
C ILE A 78 -2.53 13.78 -12.41
N VAL A 79 -3.46 13.41 -11.52
CA VAL A 79 -4.85 13.11 -11.89
C VAL A 79 -5.55 14.35 -12.41
N ASP A 80 -5.47 15.46 -11.68
CA ASP A 80 -6.04 16.75 -12.11
C ASP A 80 -5.47 17.19 -13.46
N LYS A 81 -4.16 16.98 -13.66
CA LYS A 81 -3.47 17.34 -14.91
C LYS A 81 -3.95 16.50 -16.09
N PHE A 82 -4.15 15.20 -15.92
CA PHE A 82 -4.67 14.31 -16.96
C PHE A 82 -6.12 14.64 -17.31
N GLN A 83 -6.96 14.86 -16.30
CA GLN A 83 -8.36 15.22 -16.50
C GLN A 83 -8.53 16.54 -17.26
N LYS A 84 -7.70 17.56 -16.95
CA LYS A 84 -7.67 18.83 -17.71
C LYS A 84 -7.31 18.65 -19.19
N ASN A 85 -6.65 17.56 -19.55
CA ASN A 85 -6.30 17.21 -20.92
C ASN A 85 -7.21 16.11 -21.51
N ASN A 86 -8.37 15.86 -20.90
CA ASN A 86 -9.37 14.88 -21.33
C ASN A 86 -8.83 13.44 -21.43
N LEU A 87 -7.86 13.08 -20.60
CA LEU A 87 -7.36 11.71 -20.50
C LEU A 87 -8.00 10.97 -19.33
N THR A 88 -8.40 9.72 -19.57
CA THR A 88 -8.92 8.83 -18.54
C THR A 88 -7.78 8.38 -17.61
N ILE A 89 -7.96 8.64 -16.31
CA ILE A 89 -6.99 8.26 -15.29
C ILE A 89 -7.70 7.78 -14.03
N PHE A 90 -7.16 6.72 -13.41
CA PHE A 90 -7.61 6.13 -12.16
C PHE A 90 -6.56 6.41 -11.06
N GLY A 91 -6.98 7.12 -10.03
CA GLY A 91 -6.15 7.63 -8.95
C GLY A 91 -6.87 8.74 -8.16
N SER A 92 -6.39 9.04 -6.97
CA SER A 92 -6.88 10.18 -6.18
C SER A 92 -6.48 11.51 -6.82
N ASN A 93 -7.41 12.48 -6.84
CA ASN A 93 -7.05 13.85 -7.20
C ASN A 93 -6.17 14.48 -6.11
N LYS A 94 -5.54 15.61 -6.42
CA LYS A 94 -4.61 16.29 -5.50
C LYS A 94 -5.18 16.52 -4.11
N GLU A 95 -6.43 16.98 -4.04
CA GLU A 95 -7.09 17.29 -2.78
C GLU A 95 -7.30 16.02 -1.93
N ALA A 96 -7.81 14.94 -2.53
CA ALA A 96 -7.99 13.67 -1.83
C ALA A 96 -6.64 13.04 -1.44
N ALA A 97 -5.62 13.14 -2.31
CA ALA A 97 -4.28 12.61 -2.07
C ALA A 97 -3.62 13.24 -0.81
N MET A 98 -4.03 14.43 -0.39
CA MET A 98 -3.56 15.04 0.86
C MET A 98 -3.94 14.24 2.11
N LEU A 99 -4.94 13.36 2.07
CA LEU A 99 -5.24 12.42 3.16
C LEU A 99 -4.09 11.44 3.43
N GLU A 100 -3.24 11.17 2.43
CA GLU A 100 -1.97 10.43 2.58
C GLU A 100 -0.78 11.41 2.69
N GLY A 101 -0.76 12.46 1.87
CA GLY A 101 0.35 13.40 1.77
C GLY A 101 0.60 14.27 3.01
N SER A 102 -0.41 14.45 3.87
CA SER A 102 -0.28 15.21 5.13
C SER A 102 -1.08 14.55 6.26
N LYS A 103 -0.37 13.98 7.23
CA LYS A 103 -1.02 13.36 8.41
C LYS A 103 -1.80 14.38 9.23
N ALA A 104 -1.32 15.61 9.34
CA ALA A 104 -2.07 16.67 10.00
C ALA A 104 -3.40 16.95 9.28
N PHE A 105 -3.39 17.07 7.95
CA PHE A 105 -4.62 17.24 7.15
C PHE A 105 -5.57 16.05 7.33
N ALA A 106 -5.04 14.82 7.26
CA ALA A 106 -5.82 13.60 7.44
C ALA A 106 -6.49 13.57 8.81
N LYS A 107 -5.77 13.96 9.86
CA LYS A 107 -6.27 14.01 11.23
C LYS A 107 -7.34 15.10 11.41
N ASP A 108 -7.13 16.29 10.86
CA ASP A 108 -8.14 17.36 10.88
C ASP A 108 -9.42 16.94 10.15
N PHE A 109 -9.29 16.28 8.99
CA PHE A 109 -10.39 15.68 8.26
C PHE A 109 -11.13 14.64 9.13
N MET A 110 -10.39 13.75 9.79
CA MET A 110 -10.98 12.74 10.68
C MET A 110 -11.80 13.39 11.81
N LYS A 111 -11.25 14.44 12.44
CA LYS A 111 -11.92 15.18 13.51
C LYS A 111 -13.17 15.91 13.00
N LYS A 112 -13.08 16.60 11.86
CA LYS A 112 -14.18 17.35 11.25
C LYS A 112 -15.37 16.47 10.91
N TYR A 113 -15.12 15.25 10.42
CA TYR A 113 -16.17 14.35 9.95
C TYR A 113 -16.53 13.23 10.93
N GLY A 114 -15.86 13.15 12.08
CA GLY A 114 -16.13 12.13 13.11
C GLY A 114 -15.63 10.74 12.72
N VAL A 115 -14.53 10.65 11.96
CA VAL A 115 -13.84 9.39 11.69
C VAL A 115 -13.10 8.97 12.96
N LYS A 116 -13.37 7.77 13.44
CA LYS A 116 -12.73 7.23 14.65
C LYS A 116 -11.24 6.96 14.42
N THR A 117 -10.38 7.60 15.20
CA THR A 117 -8.91 7.46 15.19
C THR A 117 -8.35 7.58 16.61
N ALA A 118 -7.07 7.27 16.78
CA ALA A 118 -6.34 7.49 18.04
C ALA A 118 -6.39 8.98 18.44
N LYS A 119 -6.51 9.29 19.74
CA LYS A 119 -6.35 10.65 20.25
C LYS A 119 -5.02 11.21 19.78
N TYR A 120 -5.04 12.47 19.32
CA TYR A 120 -3.88 13.10 18.73
C TYR A 120 -3.90 14.62 18.90
N GLN A 121 -2.73 15.23 18.72
CA GLN A 121 -2.61 16.66 18.43
C GLN A 121 -1.43 16.94 17.48
N SER A 122 -1.58 17.97 16.65
CA SER A 122 -0.57 18.41 15.68
C SER A 122 0.17 19.65 16.17
N PHE A 123 1.47 19.74 15.89
CA PHE A 123 2.33 20.84 16.33
C PHE A 123 3.30 21.29 15.23
N THR A 124 3.42 22.60 15.05
CA THR A 124 4.50 23.26 14.28
C THR A 124 5.56 23.89 15.18
N ASP A 125 5.29 23.93 16.48
CA ASP A 125 6.15 24.51 17.52
C ASP A 125 6.64 23.38 18.43
N LYS A 126 7.97 23.23 18.52
CA LYS A 126 8.59 22.16 19.29
C LYS A 126 8.34 22.28 20.78
N GLU A 127 8.35 23.49 21.34
CA GLU A 127 8.15 23.70 22.77
C GLU A 127 6.73 23.33 23.18
N LYS A 128 5.74 23.69 22.34
CA LYS A 128 4.35 23.24 22.53
C LYS A 128 4.21 21.73 22.41
N ALA A 129 4.91 21.11 21.45
CA ALA A 129 4.92 19.66 21.29
C ALA A 129 5.49 18.94 22.52
N ILE A 130 6.62 19.44 23.06
CA ILE A 130 7.23 18.91 24.28
C ILE A 130 6.29 19.08 25.48
N LYS A 131 5.65 20.24 25.63
CA LYS A 131 4.69 20.47 26.71
C LYS A 131 3.50 19.51 26.64
N TYR A 132 3.00 19.21 25.43
CA TYR A 132 1.90 18.25 25.27
C TYR A 132 2.27 16.82 25.73
N LEU A 133 3.56 16.47 25.75
CA LEU A 133 4.00 15.19 26.32
C LEU A 133 3.69 15.06 27.82
N ASP A 134 3.45 16.16 28.53
CA ASP A 134 3.02 16.14 29.95
C ASP A 134 1.61 15.55 30.13
N GLU A 135 0.79 15.59 29.09
CA GLU A 135 -0.61 15.13 29.10
C GLU A 135 -0.77 13.68 28.60
N MET A 136 0.33 13.04 28.17
CA MET A 136 0.31 11.75 27.49
C MET A 136 0.78 10.60 28.40
N SER A 137 0.20 9.42 28.18
CA SER A 137 0.72 8.16 28.72
C SER A 137 1.67 7.51 27.72
N TYR A 138 2.71 6.85 28.22
CA TYR A 138 3.67 6.12 27.39
C TYR A 138 3.30 4.64 27.25
N PRO A 139 3.61 4.00 26.11
CA PRO A 139 4.29 4.57 24.94
C PRO A 139 3.43 5.58 24.16
N VAL A 140 4.09 6.49 23.42
CA VAL A 140 3.45 7.51 22.58
C VAL A 140 3.94 7.40 21.14
N VAL A 141 3.08 7.70 20.18
CA VAL A 141 3.44 7.66 18.75
C VAL A 141 3.68 9.06 18.24
N ILE A 142 4.84 9.31 17.63
CA ILE A 142 5.20 10.59 17.04
C ILE A 142 5.39 10.37 15.53
N LYS A 143 4.69 11.17 14.73
CA LYS A 143 4.69 11.06 13.28
C LYS A 143 5.06 12.39 12.62
N ALA A 144 5.95 12.35 11.64
CA ALA A 144 6.16 13.48 10.72
C ALA A 144 4.92 13.64 9.83
N SER A 145 4.45 14.87 9.59
CA SER A 145 3.20 15.09 8.85
C SER A 145 3.31 14.75 7.38
N GLY A 146 4.39 15.15 6.70
CA GLY A 146 4.56 14.92 5.27
C GLY A 146 4.91 13.47 4.90
N LEU A 147 5.13 13.25 3.59
CA LEU A 147 5.62 11.98 3.06
C LEU A 147 7.03 11.69 3.58
N ALA A 148 7.18 10.55 4.25
CA ALA A 148 8.45 10.11 4.86
C ALA A 148 8.77 8.64 4.54
N ALA A 149 8.23 8.12 3.42
CA ALA A 149 8.43 6.75 2.93
C ALA A 149 8.26 5.66 4.02
N GLY A 150 7.25 5.81 4.89
CA GLY A 150 6.98 4.90 6.01
C GLY A 150 7.96 4.96 7.18
N LYS A 151 9.01 5.80 7.12
CA LYS A 151 10.03 5.94 8.18
C LYS A 151 9.73 7.04 9.19
N GLY A 152 8.81 7.94 8.88
CA GLY A 152 8.45 9.06 9.73
C GLY A 152 7.50 8.73 10.89
N VAL A 153 7.48 7.49 11.38
CA VAL A 153 6.65 7.04 12.51
C VAL A 153 7.54 6.40 13.57
N VAL A 154 7.54 6.96 14.77
CA VAL A 154 8.34 6.48 15.91
C VAL A 154 7.42 6.23 17.11
N ILE A 155 7.63 5.10 17.78
CA ILE A 155 6.93 4.76 19.03
C ILE A 155 7.92 4.98 20.17
N ALA A 156 7.78 6.10 20.89
CA ALA A 156 8.63 6.46 22.01
C ALA A 156 8.12 5.78 23.29
N GLN A 157 8.97 5.01 23.95
CA GLN A 157 8.63 4.24 25.15
C GLN A 157 8.60 5.09 26.41
N ASN A 158 9.23 6.25 26.38
CA ASN A 158 9.33 7.17 27.51
C ASN A 158 9.54 8.61 27.02
N ARG A 159 9.50 9.55 27.95
CA ARG A 159 9.62 10.98 27.66
C ARG A 159 10.91 11.35 26.94
N LYS A 160 12.05 10.80 27.39
CA LYS A 160 13.34 11.12 26.80
C LYS A 160 13.40 10.71 25.33
N GLU A 161 12.89 9.52 25.00
CA GLU A 161 12.78 9.07 23.61
C GLU A 161 11.85 9.97 22.78
N ALA A 162 10.74 10.42 23.37
CA ALA A 162 9.80 11.31 22.70
C ALA A 162 10.43 12.69 22.39
N GLU A 163 11.11 13.30 23.37
CA GLU A 163 11.81 14.57 23.18
C GLU A 163 12.95 14.46 22.15
N ASN A 164 13.72 13.36 22.18
CA ASN A 164 14.74 13.09 21.17
C ASN A 164 14.12 13.00 19.76
N THR A 165 13.01 12.30 19.64
CA THR A 165 12.28 12.18 18.36
C THR A 165 11.81 13.53 17.85
N LEU A 166 11.25 14.39 18.73
CA LEU A 166 10.83 15.75 18.37
C LEU A 166 12.02 16.62 17.93
N ASN A 167 13.17 16.50 18.62
CA ASN A 167 14.40 17.19 18.21
C ASN A 167 14.86 16.72 16.82
N ASP A 168 14.86 15.42 16.56
CA ASP A 168 15.28 14.87 15.27
C ASP A 168 14.37 15.34 14.13
N MET A 169 13.06 15.27 14.33
CA MET A 169 12.09 15.65 13.30
C MET A 169 12.04 17.16 13.07
N MET A 170 11.97 17.97 14.13
CA MET A 170 11.66 19.41 14.02
C MET A 170 12.91 20.32 14.04
N THR A 171 14.01 19.88 14.65
CA THR A 171 15.26 20.67 14.74
C THR A 171 16.29 20.16 13.74
N ASN A 172 16.61 18.86 13.78
CA ASN A 172 17.61 18.26 12.89
C ASN A 172 17.07 18.02 11.48
N LYS A 173 15.75 18.21 11.27
CA LYS A 173 15.04 18.10 9.99
C LYS A 173 15.40 16.83 9.22
N VAL A 174 15.46 15.68 9.91
CA VAL A 174 15.82 14.39 9.29
C VAL A 174 14.85 13.95 8.19
N PHE A 175 13.65 14.55 8.13
CA PHE A 175 12.67 14.34 7.05
C PHE A 175 12.41 15.61 6.22
N ALA A 176 13.33 16.58 6.22
CA ALA A 176 13.17 17.87 5.56
C ALA A 176 11.82 18.54 5.93
N ALA A 177 11.12 19.13 4.96
CA ALA A 177 9.85 19.84 5.18
C ALA A 177 8.73 18.94 5.74
N ALA A 178 8.81 17.61 5.56
CA ALA A 178 7.82 16.69 6.12
C ALA A 178 7.78 16.69 7.66
N GLY A 179 8.89 17.10 8.30
CA GLY A 179 9.04 17.20 9.76
C GLY A 179 8.68 18.57 10.37
N ASP A 180 8.36 19.58 9.55
CA ASP A 180 8.00 20.92 10.06
C ASP A 180 6.68 20.91 10.86
N THR A 181 5.84 19.90 10.61
CA THR A 181 4.66 19.59 11.43
C THR A 181 4.76 18.15 11.92
N VAL A 182 4.53 17.95 13.22
CA VAL A 182 4.48 16.63 13.85
C VAL A 182 3.09 16.36 14.41
N VAL A 183 2.68 15.09 14.38
CA VAL A 183 1.46 14.59 15.02
C VAL A 183 1.88 13.68 16.16
N ILE A 184 1.41 13.98 17.37
CA ILE A 184 1.60 13.15 18.56
C ILE A 184 0.30 12.42 18.84
N GLU A 185 0.32 11.09 18.93
CA GLU A 185 -0.85 10.23 19.11
C GLU A 185 -0.70 9.30 20.31
N GLU A 186 -1.82 8.93 20.92
CA GLU A 186 -1.84 7.82 21.88
C GLU A 186 -1.43 6.51 21.18
N PHE A 187 -0.73 5.64 21.90
CA PHE A 187 -0.42 4.32 21.41
C PHE A 187 -1.64 3.40 21.54
N LEU A 188 -1.98 2.74 20.43
CA LEU A 188 -3.01 1.71 20.40
C LEU A 188 -2.35 0.33 20.39
N ASP A 189 -2.56 -0.43 21.46
CA ASP A 189 -2.10 -1.82 21.55
C ASP A 189 -3.18 -2.76 20.99
N GLY A 190 -2.87 -3.41 19.88
CA GLY A 190 -3.86 -4.16 19.12
C GLY A 190 -3.30 -4.85 17.88
N VAL A 191 -4.21 -5.27 17.01
CA VAL A 191 -3.87 -5.93 15.75
C VAL A 191 -4.17 -5.04 14.55
N GLU A 192 -3.18 -4.87 13.68
CA GLU A 192 -3.33 -4.12 12.42
C GLU A 192 -4.16 -4.89 11.38
N ILE A 193 -5.02 -4.15 10.68
CA ILE A 193 -5.80 -4.65 9.53
C ILE A 193 -5.67 -3.65 8.38
N SER A 194 -5.36 -4.16 7.19
CA SER A 194 -5.38 -3.39 5.95
C SER A 194 -6.68 -3.66 5.19
N VAL A 195 -7.43 -2.61 4.85
CA VAL A 195 -8.62 -2.71 3.99
C VAL A 195 -8.44 -1.79 2.78
N LEU A 196 -8.10 -2.38 1.64
CA LEU A 196 -8.13 -1.68 0.35
C LEU A 196 -9.58 -1.49 -0.06
N SER A 197 -9.95 -0.33 -0.60
CA SER A 197 -11.31 -0.06 -1.06
C SER A 197 -11.28 0.73 -2.36
N ILE A 198 -12.16 0.41 -3.30
CA ILE A 198 -12.38 1.23 -4.49
C ILE A 198 -13.48 2.25 -4.23
N THR A 199 -13.31 3.46 -4.76
CA THR A 199 -14.31 4.51 -4.64
C THR A 199 -14.46 5.27 -5.94
N ASP A 200 -15.67 5.76 -6.14
CA ASP A 200 -16.06 6.73 -7.15
C ASP A 200 -16.51 8.03 -6.49
N SER A 201 -16.06 8.32 -5.26
CA SER A 201 -16.51 9.42 -4.40
C SER A 201 -18.00 9.41 -4.00
N GLU A 202 -18.83 8.56 -4.61
CA GLU A 202 -20.24 8.39 -4.26
C GLU A 202 -20.46 7.19 -3.34
N VAL A 203 -19.67 6.14 -3.55
CA VAL A 203 -19.62 4.91 -2.76
C VAL A 203 -18.17 4.52 -2.50
N ILE A 204 -17.92 3.87 -1.37
CA ILE A 204 -16.65 3.18 -1.08
C ILE A 204 -16.97 1.69 -0.96
N LEU A 205 -16.41 0.88 -1.85
CA LEU A 205 -16.53 -0.58 -1.83
C LEU A 205 -15.24 -1.20 -1.28
N PRO A 206 -15.26 -1.76 -0.06
CA PRO A 206 -14.11 -2.44 0.51
C PRO A 206 -13.83 -3.76 -0.23
N PHE A 207 -12.55 -4.07 -0.40
CA PHE A 207 -12.07 -5.38 -0.82
C PHE A 207 -11.97 -6.32 0.39
N ILE A 208 -11.55 -7.57 0.16
CA ILE A 208 -11.18 -8.46 1.25
C ILE A 208 -10.03 -7.85 2.08
N SER A 209 -10.06 -8.10 3.38
CA SER A 209 -9.05 -7.60 4.31
C SER A 209 -7.71 -8.30 4.12
N ALA A 210 -6.65 -7.60 4.51
CA ALA A 210 -5.28 -8.09 4.51
C ALA A 210 -4.61 -7.85 5.86
N LYS A 211 -3.62 -8.67 6.20
CA LYS A 211 -2.75 -8.45 7.36
C LYS A 211 -1.32 -8.28 6.90
N ASP A 212 -0.80 -7.06 6.97
CA ASP A 212 0.61 -6.77 6.74
C ASP A 212 1.48 -7.11 7.96
N HIS A 213 2.78 -7.26 7.68
CA HIS A 213 3.86 -7.52 8.62
C HIS A 213 4.95 -6.47 8.36
N LYS A 214 4.79 -5.29 8.95
CA LYS A 214 5.62 -4.10 8.67
C LYS A 214 7.06 -4.22 9.15
N LYS A 215 7.30 -4.97 10.21
CA LYS A 215 8.60 -5.05 10.87
C LYS A 215 9.56 -5.95 10.10
N ILE A 216 10.85 -5.56 10.06
CA ILE A 216 11.88 -6.31 9.33
C ILE A 216 12.09 -7.70 9.94
N SER A 217 12.03 -7.85 11.26
CA SER A 217 12.32 -9.11 11.94
C SER A 217 11.05 -9.80 12.45
N GLU A 218 11.18 -11.10 12.72
CA GLU A 218 10.12 -11.95 13.24
C GLU A 218 9.56 -11.41 14.58
N LYS A 219 8.33 -11.81 14.91
CA LYS A 219 7.61 -11.38 16.13
C LYS A 219 7.41 -9.86 16.23
N GLU A 220 7.27 -9.20 15.09
CA GLU A 220 7.09 -7.75 14.98
C GLU A 220 8.23 -6.92 15.64
N THR A 221 9.47 -7.37 15.47
CA THR A 221 10.66 -6.70 16.04
C THR A 221 11.50 -5.95 15.00
N GLY A 222 12.31 -5.00 15.45
CA GLY A 222 13.21 -4.23 14.61
C GLY A 222 12.56 -3.01 13.93
N LEU A 223 13.23 -2.52 12.87
CA LEU A 223 12.81 -1.33 12.13
C LEU A 223 11.52 -1.56 11.34
N ASN A 224 10.73 -0.50 11.18
CA ASN A 224 9.63 -0.48 10.22
C ASN A 224 10.16 -0.56 8.78
N THR A 225 9.41 -1.25 7.94
CA THR A 225 9.67 -1.40 6.51
C THR A 225 8.43 -0.97 5.72
N GLY A 226 8.45 -1.12 4.40
CA GLY A 226 7.23 -0.98 3.59
C GLY A 226 6.27 -2.18 3.70
N GLY A 227 6.62 -3.22 4.45
CA GLY A 227 5.90 -4.50 4.54
C GLY A 227 6.76 -5.67 4.07
N MET A 228 6.93 -6.68 4.93
CA MET A 228 7.73 -7.89 4.69
C MET A 228 6.87 -9.11 4.29
N GLY A 229 5.56 -8.97 4.31
CA GLY A 229 4.65 -10.00 3.84
C GLY A 229 3.23 -9.77 4.30
N VAL A 230 2.28 -10.30 3.54
CA VAL A 230 0.85 -10.10 3.76
C VAL A 230 0.12 -11.43 3.65
N ILE A 231 -0.86 -11.64 4.53
CA ILE A 231 -1.87 -12.68 4.35
C ILE A 231 -3.23 -12.06 4.02
N ALA A 232 -4.04 -12.77 3.23
CA ALA A 232 -5.43 -12.41 2.97
C ALA A 232 -6.31 -13.69 2.86
N PRO A 233 -7.56 -13.68 3.37
CA PRO A 233 -8.17 -12.63 4.19
C PRO A 233 -7.49 -12.48 5.56
N ASN A 234 -7.66 -11.33 6.22
CA ASN A 234 -7.16 -11.12 7.57
C ASN A 234 -8.09 -11.82 8.60
N PRO A 235 -7.59 -12.79 9.39
CA PRO A 235 -8.43 -13.56 10.31
C PRO A 235 -9.02 -12.74 11.47
N TYR A 236 -8.47 -11.55 11.78
CA TYR A 236 -9.00 -10.65 12.81
C TYR A 236 -10.13 -9.75 12.29
N TYR A 237 -10.35 -9.70 10.98
CA TYR A 237 -11.42 -8.91 10.38
C TYR A 237 -12.75 -9.68 10.41
N THR A 238 -13.33 -9.80 11.60
CA THR A 238 -14.63 -10.45 11.80
C THR A 238 -15.78 -9.54 11.33
N LYS A 239 -17.00 -10.08 11.18
CA LYS A 239 -18.20 -9.30 10.85
C LYS A 239 -18.46 -8.15 11.85
N THR A 240 -18.11 -8.36 13.12
CA THR A 240 -18.24 -7.32 14.15
C THR A 240 -17.25 -6.18 13.91
N ILE A 241 -16.00 -6.51 13.57
CA ILE A 241 -14.97 -5.53 13.21
C ILE A 241 -15.34 -4.78 11.93
N GLU A 242 -15.82 -5.50 10.91
CA GLU A 242 -16.32 -4.92 9.66
C GLU A 242 -17.45 -3.91 9.91
N LYS A 243 -18.45 -4.27 10.73
CA LYS A 243 -19.55 -3.35 11.07
C LYS A 243 -19.04 -2.07 11.74
N LYS A 244 -18.09 -2.18 12.69
CA LYS A 244 -17.49 -1.03 13.36
C LYS A 244 -16.66 -0.17 12.41
N PHE A 245 -15.89 -0.79 11.51
CA PHE A 245 -15.16 -0.10 10.46
C PHE A 245 -16.12 0.68 9.55
N ILE A 246 -17.17 0.04 9.04
CA ILE A 246 -18.14 0.68 8.14
C ILE A 246 -18.79 1.88 8.83
N GLN A 247 -19.30 1.68 10.05
CA GLN A 247 -20.06 2.70 10.79
C GLN A 247 -19.20 3.88 11.23
N ASN A 248 -18.01 3.62 11.80
CA ASN A 248 -17.24 4.64 12.51
C ASN A 248 -16.09 5.23 11.68
N ILE A 249 -15.77 4.62 10.53
CA ILE A 249 -14.62 5.01 9.72
C ILE A 249 -15.03 5.22 8.26
N LEU A 250 -15.50 4.18 7.56
CA LEU A 250 -15.80 4.27 6.13
C LEU A 250 -16.92 5.28 5.83
N ASN A 251 -18.06 5.19 6.52
CA ASN A 251 -19.19 6.09 6.29
C ASN A 251 -18.86 7.57 6.62
N PRO A 252 -18.22 7.88 7.77
CA PRO A 252 -17.71 9.23 8.04
C PRO A 252 -16.69 9.73 7.01
N THR A 253 -15.82 8.84 6.51
CA THR A 253 -14.87 9.17 5.44
C THR A 253 -15.60 9.57 4.16
N LEU A 254 -16.58 8.76 3.73
CA LEU A 254 -17.38 9.05 2.54
C LEU A 254 -18.15 10.37 2.70
N LYS A 255 -18.73 10.63 3.88
CA LYS A 255 -19.36 11.91 4.19
C LYS A 255 -18.39 13.08 3.99
N GLY A 256 -17.16 12.95 4.48
CA GLY A 256 -16.13 13.97 4.31
C GLY A 256 -15.70 14.16 2.86
N ILE A 257 -15.46 13.08 2.12
CA ILE A 257 -15.13 13.12 0.69
C ILE A 257 -16.19 13.89 -0.11
N LYS A 258 -17.47 13.63 0.15
CA LYS A 258 -18.59 14.35 -0.50
C LYS A 258 -18.65 15.82 -0.08
N ALA A 259 -18.48 16.11 1.22
CA ALA A 259 -18.57 17.46 1.75
C ALA A 259 -17.43 18.37 1.26
N GLU A 260 -16.21 17.82 1.16
CA GLU A 260 -15.04 18.53 0.60
C GLU A 260 -15.01 18.49 -0.94
N LYS A 261 -15.97 17.83 -1.60
CA LYS A 261 -16.04 17.71 -3.07
C LYS A 261 -14.80 17.05 -3.69
N MET A 262 -14.18 16.14 -2.96
CA MET A 262 -13.07 15.29 -3.43
C MET A 262 -13.58 14.35 -4.52
N ASN A 263 -13.58 14.79 -5.77
CA ASN A 263 -14.13 14.04 -6.90
C ASN A 263 -13.03 13.25 -7.65
N PHE A 264 -12.99 11.94 -7.43
CA PHE A 264 -12.05 11.05 -8.09
C PHE A 264 -12.65 9.65 -8.29
N ALA A 265 -11.94 8.82 -9.03
CA ALA A 265 -12.14 7.38 -9.06
C ALA A 265 -10.80 6.74 -8.75
N GLY A 266 -10.72 5.96 -7.67
CA GLY A 266 -9.44 5.52 -7.14
C GLY A 266 -9.57 4.54 -5.99
N ILE A 267 -8.46 4.37 -5.27
CA ILE A 267 -8.36 3.48 -4.13
C ILE A 267 -8.18 4.28 -2.85
N ILE A 268 -8.89 3.88 -1.80
CA ILE A 268 -8.61 4.27 -0.42
C ILE A 268 -8.19 3.01 0.30
N PHE A 269 -6.95 2.99 0.77
CA PHE A 269 -6.45 2.01 1.72
C PHE A 269 -6.59 2.58 3.13
N PHE A 270 -7.45 1.94 3.91
CA PHE A 270 -7.59 2.16 5.34
C PHE A 270 -6.61 1.26 6.12
N GLY A 271 -5.63 1.87 6.77
CA GLY A 271 -4.81 1.20 7.79
C GLY A 271 -5.53 1.25 9.13
N LEU A 272 -5.99 0.11 9.63
CA LEU A 272 -6.82 0.01 10.83
C LEU A 272 -6.05 -0.63 11.98
N MET A 273 -6.43 -0.28 13.21
CA MET A 273 -6.04 -0.96 14.43
C MET A 273 -7.28 -1.47 15.15
N VAL A 274 -7.29 -2.76 15.50
CA VAL A 274 -8.27 -3.33 16.40
C VAL A 274 -7.66 -3.41 17.79
N ALA A 275 -8.14 -2.55 18.69
CA ALA A 275 -7.67 -2.45 20.07
C ALA A 275 -8.87 -2.44 21.02
N ASN A 276 -8.82 -3.26 22.08
CA ASN A 276 -9.90 -3.36 23.08
C ASN A 276 -11.30 -3.59 22.48
N GLY A 277 -11.37 -4.38 21.40
CA GLY A 277 -12.61 -4.67 20.68
C GLY A 277 -13.16 -3.51 19.84
N GLU A 278 -12.47 -2.37 19.79
CA GLU A 278 -12.80 -1.21 18.97
C GLU A 278 -11.90 -1.12 17.73
N VAL A 279 -12.38 -0.41 16.71
CA VAL A 279 -11.64 -0.18 15.45
C VAL A 279 -11.27 1.28 15.34
N TYR A 280 -10.00 1.56 15.08
CA TYR A 280 -9.45 2.88 14.90
C TYR A 280 -8.77 2.99 13.55
N LEU A 281 -8.95 4.10 12.86
CA LEU A 281 -8.16 4.42 11.69
C LEU A 281 -6.78 4.93 12.12
N LEU A 282 -5.71 4.29 11.65
CA LEU A 282 -4.33 4.73 11.87
C LEU A 282 -3.91 5.77 10.83
N GLU A 283 -4.21 5.49 9.56
CA GLU A 283 -3.80 6.31 8.41
C GLU A 283 -4.63 5.97 7.17
N TYR A 284 -4.70 6.93 6.25
CA TYR A 284 -5.14 6.70 4.88
C TYR A 284 -3.92 6.54 3.99
N ASN A 285 -4.00 5.62 3.03
CA ASN A 285 -3.21 5.68 1.80
C ASN A 285 -4.20 5.81 0.64
N MET A 286 -3.95 6.72 -0.29
CA MET A 286 -4.87 7.10 -1.37
C MET A 286 -4.52 6.41 -2.70
N ARG A 287 -3.92 5.23 -2.56
CA ARG A 287 -3.49 4.29 -3.60
C ARG A 287 -3.49 2.87 -3.04
N MET A 288 -3.29 1.89 -3.92
CA MET A 288 -3.14 0.48 -3.55
C MET A 288 -1.95 0.24 -2.58
N GLY A 289 -2.06 -0.72 -1.66
CA GLY A 289 -0.99 -1.09 -0.71
C GLY A 289 0.12 -1.94 -1.35
N ASP A 290 1.32 -1.96 -0.79
CA ASP A 290 2.43 -2.82 -1.23
C ASP A 290 3.13 -3.40 0.00
N PRO A 291 2.95 -4.69 0.37
CA PRO A 291 2.59 -5.78 -0.54
C PRO A 291 1.12 -6.26 -0.49
N GLU A 292 0.17 -5.47 0.04
CA GLU A 292 -1.23 -5.91 0.16
C GLU A 292 -1.88 -6.24 -1.19
N THR A 293 -1.56 -5.46 -2.21
CA THR A 293 -2.08 -5.66 -3.57
C THR A 293 -1.72 -7.04 -4.11
N GLN A 294 -0.49 -7.48 -3.85
CA GLN A 294 0.04 -8.77 -4.27
C GLN A 294 -0.70 -9.94 -3.59
N ALA A 295 -1.18 -9.76 -2.36
CA ALA A 295 -1.97 -10.77 -1.66
C ALA A 295 -3.46 -10.73 -2.05
N VAL A 296 -4.03 -9.54 -2.25
CA VAL A 296 -5.48 -9.36 -2.47
C VAL A 296 -5.88 -9.63 -3.92
N LEU A 297 -5.21 -9.04 -4.92
CA LEU A 297 -5.64 -9.16 -6.32
C LEU A 297 -5.70 -10.60 -6.85
N PRO A 298 -4.83 -11.54 -6.45
CA PRO A 298 -4.95 -12.93 -6.89
C PRO A 298 -6.24 -13.65 -6.46
N LEU A 299 -6.88 -13.16 -5.40
CA LEU A 299 -8.18 -13.67 -4.91
C LEU A 299 -9.37 -13.02 -5.62
N MET A 300 -9.20 -11.92 -6.34
CA MET A 300 -10.31 -11.28 -7.07
C MET A 300 -10.73 -12.16 -8.26
N LYS A 301 -12.00 -12.59 -8.29
CA LYS A 301 -12.60 -13.27 -9.44
C LYS A 301 -13.09 -12.28 -10.49
N SER A 302 -13.72 -11.19 -10.03
CA SER A 302 -14.15 -10.11 -10.92
C SER A 302 -12.99 -9.60 -11.76
N ASP A 303 -13.32 -9.11 -12.95
CA ASP A 303 -12.36 -8.45 -13.81
C ASP A 303 -12.02 -7.07 -13.22
N PHE A 304 -10.74 -6.85 -12.92
CA PHE A 304 -10.32 -5.63 -12.23
C PHE A 304 -10.46 -4.39 -13.10
N LEU A 305 -10.33 -4.53 -14.42
CA LEU A 305 -10.49 -3.42 -15.36
C LEU A 305 -11.96 -3.00 -15.43
N ASP A 306 -12.90 -3.95 -15.47
CA ASP A 306 -14.33 -3.64 -15.46
C ASP A 306 -14.76 -2.96 -14.12
N VAL A 307 -14.18 -3.38 -12.99
CA VAL A 307 -14.37 -2.72 -11.68
C VAL A 307 -13.84 -1.27 -11.70
N ILE A 308 -12.66 -1.03 -12.28
CA ILE A 308 -12.10 0.32 -12.47
C ILE A 308 -13.02 1.19 -13.34
N TYR A 309 -13.50 0.66 -14.46
CA TYR A 309 -14.43 1.40 -15.34
C TYR A 309 -15.76 1.72 -14.66
N SER A 310 -16.26 0.82 -13.82
CA SER A 310 -17.44 1.10 -13.00
C SER A 310 -17.20 2.28 -12.05
N ALA A 311 -16.00 2.39 -11.46
CA ALA A 311 -15.64 3.56 -10.65
C ALA A 311 -15.52 4.84 -11.47
N LEU A 312 -14.86 4.78 -12.63
CA LEU A 312 -14.72 5.93 -13.53
C LEU A 312 -16.08 6.46 -14.01
N ASN A 313 -17.06 5.56 -14.18
CA ASN A 313 -18.41 5.88 -14.63
C ASN A 313 -19.40 6.18 -13.48
N LYS A 314 -18.94 6.25 -12.22
CA LYS A 314 -19.79 6.46 -11.02
C LYS A 314 -20.89 5.41 -10.83
N ASP A 315 -20.60 4.16 -11.18
CA ASP A 315 -21.55 3.05 -11.18
C ASP A 315 -21.23 1.98 -10.10
N LEU A 316 -20.34 2.28 -9.14
CA LEU A 316 -19.96 1.28 -8.13
C LEU A 316 -21.14 0.76 -7.30
N LYS A 317 -22.16 1.60 -7.09
CA LYS A 317 -23.38 1.21 -6.35
C LYS A 317 -24.10 -0.01 -6.93
N ASN A 318 -23.89 -0.32 -8.22
CA ASN A 318 -24.61 -1.36 -8.95
C ASN A 318 -23.77 -2.63 -9.19
N ILE A 319 -22.51 -2.66 -8.73
CA ILE A 319 -21.64 -3.81 -8.92
C ILE A 319 -21.39 -4.54 -7.60
N LYS A 320 -21.01 -5.81 -7.72
CA LYS A 320 -20.46 -6.61 -6.64
C LYS A 320 -19.10 -7.15 -7.08
N ILE A 321 -18.12 -7.10 -6.17
CA ILE A 321 -16.81 -7.70 -6.41
C ILE A 321 -16.83 -9.12 -5.86
N ASP A 322 -16.64 -10.09 -6.75
CA ASP A 322 -16.58 -11.50 -6.41
C ASP A 322 -15.14 -11.92 -6.12
N TRP A 323 -15.00 -12.76 -5.08
CA TRP A 323 -13.72 -13.23 -4.57
C TRP A 323 -13.65 -14.77 -4.60
N LYS A 324 -12.44 -15.29 -4.70
CA LYS A 324 -12.16 -16.72 -4.50
C LYS A 324 -12.31 -17.03 -3.02
N ASP A 325 -12.94 -18.16 -2.73
CA ASP A 325 -12.96 -18.74 -1.39
C ASP A 325 -11.65 -19.51 -1.19
N LYS A 326 -10.57 -18.74 -1.05
CA LYS A 326 -9.18 -19.17 -0.92
C LYS A 326 -8.44 -18.17 -0.06
N SER A 327 -7.25 -18.55 0.40
CA SER A 327 -6.33 -17.67 1.11
C SER A 327 -5.05 -17.45 0.32
N THR A 328 -4.38 -16.32 0.56
CA THR A 328 -3.05 -16.02 0.07
C THR A 328 -2.08 -15.76 1.21
N CYS A 329 -0.84 -16.19 0.99
CA CYS A 329 0.31 -15.74 1.77
C CYS A 329 1.35 -15.19 0.79
N CYS A 330 1.69 -13.92 0.96
CA CYS A 330 2.70 -13.19 0.23
C CYS A 330 3.92 -13.01 1.12
N VAL A 331 5.05 -13.62 0.77
CA VAL A 331 6.33 -13.43 1.45
C VAL A 331 7.20 -12.51 0.61
N VAL A 332 7.71 -11.43 1.21
CA VAL A 332 8.65 -10.53 0.54
C VAL A 332 10.08 -11.07 0.72
N MET A 333 10.77 -11.26 -0.40
CA MET A 333 12.22 -11.48 -0.41
C MET A 333 12.91 -10.13 -0.60
N ALA A 334 13.72 -9.74 0.39
CA ALA A 334 14.47 -8.50 0.42
C ALA A 334 15.97 -8.74 0.19
N ALA A 335 16.66 -7.71 -0.29
CA ALA A 335 18.12 -7.66 -0.35
C ALA A 335 18.70 -7.53 1.07
N GLY A 336 19.78 -8.24 1.34
CA GLY A 336 20.48 -8.19 2.63
C GLY A 336 20.84 -6.75 3.02
N GLY A 337 20.53 -6.40 4.27
CA GLY A 337 20.74 -5.05 4.82
C GLY A 337 19.56 -4.07 4.66
N TYR A 338 18.51 -4.44 3.91
CA TYR A 338 17.22 -3.73 3.97
C TYR A 338 16.66 -3.75 5.41
N PRO A 339 16.10 -2.64 5.95
CA PRO A 339 15.69 -1.39 5.29
C PRO A 339 16.73 -0.25 5.30
N VAL A 340 17.98 -0.53 5.67
CA VAL A 340 19.04 0.48 5.79
C VAL A 340 19.84 0.56 4.48
N LYS A 341 20.99 -0.11 4.41
CA LYS A 341 21.87 -0.12 3.23
C LYS A 341 21.94 -1.54 2.70
N TYR A 342 21.70 -1.69 1.41
CA TYR A 342 21.65 -2.99 0.73
C TYR A 342 22.34 -2.89 -0.63
N GLU A 343 22.82 -4.04 -1.13
CA GLU A 343 23.46 -4.15 -2.44
C GLU A 343 22.44 -4.40 -3.56
N LYS A 344 22.78 -3.96 -4.77
CA LYS A 344 22.04 -4.19 -6.01
C LYS A 344 22.94 -4.94 -7.00
N GLY A 345 22.34 -5.54 -8.03
CA GLY A 345 23.04 -6.23 -9.11
C GLY A 345 23.32 -7.69 -8.82
N ASN A 346 22.72 -8.29 -7.79
CA ASN A 346 22.89 -9.70 -7.47
C ASN A 346 22.00 -10.56 -8.37
N LEU A 347 22.57 -11.60 -8.98
CA LEU A 347 21.83 -12.54 -9.83
C LEU A 347 20.74 -13.26 -9.02
N ILE A 348 19.54 -13.33 -9.58
CA ILE A 348 18.38 -14.04 -9.04
C ILE A 348 18.24 -15.38 -9.79
N ASN A 349 18.32 -16.48 -9.05
CA ASN A 349 18.19 -17.84 -9.57
C ASN A 349 16.86 -18.48 -9.12
N GLY A 350 16.37 -19.47 -9.87
CA GLY A 350 15.21 -20.29 -9.49
C GLY A 350 13.86 -19.80 -10.01
N LEU A 351 13.83 -18.66 -10.71
CA LEU A 351 12.59 -18.10 -11.27
C LEU A 351 12.02 -18.97 -12.40
N GLU A 352 12.87 -19.71 -13.12
CA GLU A 352 12.50 -20.64 -14.18
C GLU A 352 11.63 -21.80 -13.71
N LYS A 353 11.60 -22.08 -12.40
CA LYS A 353 10.77 -23.13 -11.79
C LYS A 353 9.30 -22.74 -11.66
N PHE A 354 8.96 -21.47 -11.89
CA PHE A 354 7.63 -20.92 -11.67
C PHE A 354 6.97 -20.53 -12.99
N ASP A 355 5.89 -21.24 -13.33
CA ASP A 355 5.02 -20.84 -14.45
C ASP A 355 3.98 -19.83 -13.96
N SER A 356 4.10 -18.59 -14.44
CA SER A 356 3.18 -17.49 -14.14
C SER A 356 1.74 -17.77 -14.62
N ASN A 357 1.55 -18.63 -15.62
CA ASN A 357 0.26 -18.88 -16.27
C ASN A 357 -0.53 -20.04 -15.65
N LYS A 358 0.08 -20.91 -14.85
CA LYS A 358 -0.56 -22.19 -14.42
C LYS A 358 -0.44 -22.56 -12.95
N SER A 359 0.26 -21.79 -12.13
CA SER A 359 0.47 -22.16 -10.74
C SER A 359 -0.46 -21.43 -9.77
N ASP A 360 -0.79 -22.11 -8.67
CA ASP A 360 -1.25 -21.57 -7.38
C ASP A 360 -0.17 -20.69 -6.70
N THR A 361 0.75 -20.15 -7.50
CA THR A 361 1.87 -19.32 -7.09
C THR A 361 2.02 -18.16 -8.06
N LYS A 362 2.34 -16.98 -7.54
CA LYS A 362 2.65 -15.78 -8.32
C LYS A 362 3.92 -15.17 -7.78
N ILE A 363 4.79 -14.71 -8.68
CA ILE A 363 6.00 -13.99 -8.32
C ILE A 363 5.87 -12.58 -8.90
N PHE A 364 5.68 -11.61 -8.04
CA PHE A 364 5.62 -10.20 -8.45
C PHE A 364 6.97 -9.54 -8.18
N PHE A 365 7.58 -9.05 -9.24
CA PHE A 365 8.83 -8.31 -9.21
C PHE A 365 8.62 -6.91 -8.62
N ALA A 366 9.46 -6.53 -7.67
CA ALA A 366 9.50 -5.19 -7.08
C ALA A 366 10.83 -4.51 -7.42
N GLY A 367 11.92 -4.92 -6.77
CA GLY A 367 13.26 -4.41 -7.03
C GLY A 367 14.02 -5.32 -7.99
N VAL A 368 13.58 -5.47 -9.24
CA VAL A 368 14.23 -6.37 -10.23
C VAL A 368 14.62 -5.61 -11.49
N LYS A 369 15.82 -5.90 -12.01
CA LYS A 369 16.28 -5.52 -13.34
C LYS A 369 16.43 -6.77 -14.20
N GLY A 370 15.91 -6.75 -15.42
CA GLY A 370 16.12 -7.82 -16.41
C GLY A 370 17.19 -7.42 -17.42
N GLU A 371 18.16 -8.29 -17.67
CA GLU A 371 19.27 -8.05 -18.60
C GLU A 371 19.78 -9.40 -19.14
N ASN A 372 19.95 -9.52 -20.46
CA ASN A 372 20.45 -10.73 -21.13
C ASN A 372 19.75 -12.03 -20.66
N ASP A 373 18.41 -11.98 -20.59
CA ASP A 373 17.51 -13.05 -20.13
C ASP A 373 17.79 -13.58 -18.71
N LYS A 374 18.47 -12.77 -17.90
CA LYS A 374 18.68 -12.96 -16.47
C LYS A 374 18.02 -11.84 -15.67
N PHE A 375 17.80 -12.12 -14.39
CA PHE A 375 17.20 -11.17 -13.45
C PHE A 375 18.18 -10.85 -12.33
N TYR A 376 18.22 -9.57 -11.95
CA TYR A 376 19.15 -9.05 -10.95
C TYR A 376 18.39 -8.19 -9.92
N THR A 377 18.88 -8.17 -8.68
CA THR A 377 18.34 -7.28 -7.65
C THR A 377 18.56 -5.81 -8.02
N ASN A 378 17.56 -4.96 -7.76
CA ASN A 378 17.61 -3.53 -8.07
C ASN A 378 16.84 -2.65 -7.06
N GLY A 379 16.43 -3.21 -5.92
CA GLY A 379 15.71 -2.51 -4.86
C GLY A 379 15.79 -3.26 -3.54
N GLY A 380 15.35 -2.62 -2.45
CA GLY A 380 15.41 -3.21 -1.11
C GLY A 380 14.49 -4.41 -0.96
N ARG A 381 13.21 -4.26 -1.34
CA ARG A 381 12.30 -5.38 -1.56
C ARG A 381 12.45 -5.84 -3.01
N VAL A 382 12.74 -7.11 -3.23
CA VAL A 382 13.12 -7.64 -4.54
C VAL A 382 11.95 -8.38 -5.18
N LEU A 383 11.41 -9.39 -4.49
CA LEU A 383 10.34 -10.25 -5.00
C LEU A 383 9.22 -10.38 -3.98
N ASN A 384 8.00 -10.56 -4.46
CA ASN A 384 6.86 -11.00 -3.66
C ASN A 384 6.47 -12.39 -4.15
N VAL A 385 6.67 -13.40 -3.30
CA VAL A 385 6.29 -14.79 -3.59
C VAL A 385 4.95 -15.04 -2.94
N VAL A 386 3.92 -15.21 -3.77
CA VAL A 386 2.53 -15.33 -3.34
C VAL A 386 2.03 -16.72 -3.63
N SER A 387 1.58 -17.45 -2.60
CA SER A 387 0.86 -18.71 -2.78
C SER A 387 -0.63 -18.52 -2.56
N ILE A 388 -1.45 -19.19 -3.37
CA ILE A 388 -2.92 -19.15 -3.33
C ILE A 388 -3.39 -20.57 -3.01
N GLN A 389 -4.05 -20.79 -1.87
CA GLN A 389 -4.44 -22.13 -1.42
C GLN A 389 -5.84 -22.11 -0.81
N ASP A 390 -6.41 -23.29 -0.55
CA ASP A 390 -7.79 -23.41 -0.04
C ASP A 390 -7.97 -22.81 1.36
N ASN A 391 -6.89 -22.72 2.13
CA ASN A 391 -6.90 -22.09 3.46
C ASN A 391 -5.54 -21.44 3.77
N LEU A 392 -5.52 -20.67 4.85
CA LEU A 392 -4.36 -19.87 5.25
C LEU A 392 -3.12 -20.71 5.60
N GLU A 393 -3.31 -21.82 6.33
CA GLU A 393 -2.22 -22.72 6.72
C GLU A 393 -1.49 -23.27 5.50
N LYS A 394 -2.23 -23.84 4.54
CA LYS A 394 -1.67 -24.33 3.28
C LYS A 394 -1.01 -23.21 2.46
N ALA A 395 -1.59 -22.01 2.47
CA ALA A 395 -1.02 -20.86 1.75
C ALA A 395 0.35 -20.48 2.33
N ILE A 396 0.48 -20.46 3.66
CA ILE A 396 1.75 -20.20 4.37
C ILE A 396 2.78 -21.28 4.05
N GLU A 397 2.42 -22.56 4.20
CA GLU A 397 3.33 -23.68 3.91
C GLU A 397 3.83 -23.65 2.46
N SER A 398 2.92 -23.43 1.51
CA SER A 398 3.24 -23.34 0.10
C SER A 398 4.15 -22.13 -0.20
N ALA A 399 3.87 -20.96 0.38
CA ALA A 399 4.68 -19.76 0.16
C ALA A 399 6.12 -20.01 0.62
N TYR A 400 6.31 -20.60 1.80
CA TYR A 400 7.64 -20.92 2.32
C TYR A 400 8.36 -22.03 1.56
N LYS A 401 7.64 -22.99 1.00
CA LYS A 401 8.22 -23.98 0.08
C LYS A 401 8.76 -23.28 -1.17
N ASN A 402 7.99 -22.37 -1.75
CA ASN A 402 8.34 -21.66 -2.98
C ASN A 402 9.50 -20.68 -2.79
N VAL A 403 9.54 -19.94 -1.68
CA VAL A 403 10.63 -18.99 -1.40
C VAL A 403 11.99 -19.70 -1.34
N LYS A 404 12.05 -20.95 -0.84
CA LYS A 404 13.29 -21.75 -0.77
C LYS A 404 13.85 -22.13 -2.14
N GLU A 405 13.03 -22.11 -3.19
CA GLU A 405 13.47 -22.44 -4.55
C GLU A 405 14.17 -21.28 -5.26
N ILE A 406 14.05 -20.06 -4.71
CA ILE A 406 14.59 -18.82 -5.26
C ILE A 406 15.79 -18.38 -4.41
N SER A 407 16.86 -17.92 -5.05
CA SER A 407 18.02 -17.41 -4.32
C SER A 407 18.69 -16.24 -5.02
N PHE A 408 19.23 -15.34 -4.20
CA PHE A 408 20.21 -14.32 -4.58
C PHE A 408 21.09 -14.04 -3.36
N LYS A 409 22.25 -13.41 -3.59
CA LYS A 409 23.22 -13.08 -2.54
C LYS A 409 22.53 -12.34 -1.38
N ASP A 410 22.76 -12.83 -0.16
CA ASP A 410 22.27 -12.28 1.11
C ASP A 410 20.75 -12.04 1.14
N ASN A 411 19.95 -12.83 0.42
CA ASN A 411 18.50 -12.71 0.47
C ASN A 411 17.98 -12.88 1.91
N TYR A 412 16.96 -12.09 2.25
CA TYR A 412 16.31 -12.13 3.55
C TYR A 412 14.80 -12.14 3.38
N TYR A 413 14.12 -12.96 4.17
CA TYR A 413 12.67 -12.97 4.31
C TYR A 413 12.32 -13.44 5.72
N ARG A 414 11.23 -12.91 6.27
CA ARG A 414 10.69 -13.35 7.57
C ARG A 414 10.16 -14.78 7.48
N LYS A 415 10.34 -15.59 8.52
CA LYS A 415 9.86 -16.98 8.59
C LYS A 415 8.53 -17.15 9.33
N ASP A 416 7.90 -16.05 9.70
CA ASP A 416 6.68 -16.00 10.51
C ASP A 416 5.52 -15.23 9.86
N ILE A 417 5.56 -14.98 8.53
CA ILE A 417 4.45 -14.33 7.82
C ILE A 417 3.21 -15.21 7.93
N GLY A 418 2.16 -14.63 8.51
CA GLY A 418 0.90 -15.33 8.78
C GLY A 418 0.84 -16.05 10.13
N THR A 419 1.93 -16.06 10.91
CA THR A 419 1.88 -16.50 12.30
C THR A 419 1.06 -15.51 13.13
N LEU A 420 0.08 -16.03 13.85
CA LEU A 420 -0.83 -15.23 14.66
C LEU A 420 -0.38 -15.27 16.13
N TYR A 421 0.18 -14.16 16.61
CA TYR A 421 0.67 -14.04 18.00
C TYR A 421 -0.42 -13.61 19.00
N VAL A 422 -1.47 -12.96 18.50
CA VAL A 422 -2.62 -12.55 19.31
C VAL A 422 -3.76 -13.54 19.08
N PRO A 423 -4.39 -14.12 20.10
CA PRO A 423 -5.52 -15.00 19.90
C PRO A 423 -6.67 -14.30 19.17
N ILE A 424 -7.29 -14.98 18.20
CA ILE A 424 -8.52 -14.51 17.55
C ILE A 424 -9.66 -14.68 18.55
N LYS A 425 -10.32 -13.58 18.91
CA LYS A 425 -11.56 -13.59 19.69
C LYS A 425 -12.73 -13.51 18.70
N TYR A 426 -13.53 -14.57 18.61
CA TYR A 426 -14.68 -14.66 17.70
C TYR A 426 -15.87 -13.85 18.18
#